data_AF-A0A6N7H3B7-F1
#
_entry.id   AF-A0A6N7H3B7-F1
#
_cell.length_a   1.000
_cell.length_b   1.000
_cell.length_c   1.000
_cell.angle_alpha   90.00
_cell.angle_beta   90.00
_cell.angle_gamma   90.00
#
_symmetry.space_group_name_H-M   'P 1'
#
loop_
_entity.id
_entity.type
_entity.pdbx_description
1 polymer ?
#
loop_
_entity_poly.entity_id
_entity_poly.type
_entity_poly.pdbx_seq_one_letter_code
_entity_poly.pdbx_strand_id
1 'polypeptide(L)'
;MVAGAHGHHIETSGAHLLERRAEPPGAREQAPPRAWLGRGSQRSANRGQPSRADRVGRSELTIAVQTTRKPTRTTGRLAGAAAVALGLLLGGCLTPSTSTPPRQVDLPEPPPQRAPAPTAAQREHERILASYNGAYQDPRLDAVVNRAVEKLVAASERPDQRYRVTILNSSAVNAFALPSGHLYITRGLIALANDTSELASVLSHEMAHVIASHASMREDRARQVALVGRVFDNFGAADPDMHALALAKSKIALATFSRSQELEADGIGVGIAARAGYDPFGAVRFLSSLERQAGLRPAGQGSGDARMPDFVSSHPATPERVRNAQINARQFSGPGSGDRDRKAYLAGIDGMLYGEDPSEGYVRGRRFLHPRLGFTFVAPDGFALDNTPQAILGIKDGGGQALRLDVVRVPAEQPLAAYLNSGWIENIDGSTVEELTIGGFPAATALARGEPWTFRLFAVRFGNDVYRFIFATKHVTPAADRAFRESVSTFRRMSAAEANSAKPLRIRIVQAGEADTVERLAARMATDRKEERFRILNGLGPTDRVRAGNQVKIVTE
;
A
#
# COMPACT_ATOMS: atom_id res chain seq x y z
N MET A 1 -31.03 -55.25 -44.25
CA MET A 1 -32.36 -55.41 -43.62
C MET A 1 -32.82 -54.04 -43.15
N VAL A 2 -33.97 -53.61 -43.70
CA VAL A 2 -34.84 -52.47 -43.31
C VAL A 2 -34.16 -51.08 -43.33
N ALA A 3 -34.13 -50.27 -44.40
CA ALA A 3 -35.17 -49.77 -45.35
C ALA A 3 -36.29 -48.99 -44.64
N GLY A 4 -36.71 -47.77 -44.97
CA GLY A 4 -36.46 -46.78 -46.03
C GLY A 4 -37.14 -45.47 -45.55
N ALA A 5 -37.43 -44.41 -46.30
CA ALA A 5 -37.24 -43.92 -47.66
C ALA A 5 -37.88 -42.50 -47.62
N HIS A 6 -37.36 -41.42 -48.20
CA HIS A 6 -37.56 -40.92 -49.58
C HIS A 6 -36.80 -39.56 -49.61
N GLY A 7 -35.92 -39.24 -50.56
CA GLY A 7 -36.21 -38.78 -51.93
C GLY A 7 -36.63 -37.30 -51.92
N HIS A 8 -36.04 -36.31 -52.60
CA HIS A 8 -35.33 -36.26 -53.89
C HIS A 8 -34.52 -34.94 -54.03
N HIS A 9 -33.43 -35.01 -54.81
CA HIS A 9 -32.95 -34.08 -55.89
C HIS A 9 -33.52 -32.63 -55.97
N ILE A 10 -32.79 -31.55 -56.30
CA ILE A 10 -32.01 -31.15 -57.51
C ILE A 10 -31.26 -29.84 -57.10
N GLU A 11 -29.94 -29.68 -57.16
CA GLU A 11 -29.08 -29.21 -58.28
C GLU A 11 -29.26 -27.75 -58.78
N THR A 12 -28.12 -27.10 -59.06
CA THR A 12 -27.88 -25.83 -59.83
C THR A 12 -28.09 -24.49 -59.11
N SER A 13 -27.05 -23.69 -58.85
CA SER A 13 -26.20 -22.86 -59.74
C SER A 13 -26.86 -21.52 -60.11
N GLY A 14 -26.11 -20.41 -59.97
CA GLY A 14 -26.46 -19.14 -60.63
C GLY A 14 -26.26 -17.89 -59.78
N ALA A 15 -25.11 -17.26 -59.93
CA ALA A 15 -24.87 -15.86 -59.58
C ALA A 15 -25.70 -14.92 -60.45
N HIS A 16 -26.10 -13.75 -59.92
CA HIS A 16 -26.08 -12.49 -60.67
C HIS A 16 -26.20 -11.25 -59.77
N LEU A 17 -25.39 -10.25 -60.12
CA LEU A 17 -25.35 -8.87 -59.64
C LEU A 17 -26.72 -8.17 -59.68
N LEU A 18 -26.89 -7.12 -58.87
CA LEU A 18 -27.30 -5.78 -59.37
C LEU A 18 -27.05 -4.68 -58.31
N GLU A 19 -26.36 -3.64 -58.75
CA GLU A 19 -26.19 -2.34 -58.10
C GLU A 19 -27.52 -1.60 -57.88
N ARG A 20 -27.56 -0.69 -56.88
CA ARG A 20 -28.24 0.61 -57.00
C ARG A 20 -27.79 1.58 -55.89
N ARG A 21 -27.23 2.72 -56.31
CA ARG A 21 -27.08 3.97 -55.54
C ARG A 21 -28.43 4.72 -55.50
N ALA A 22 -28.70 5.45 -54.41
CA ALA A 22 -29.31 6.80 -54.41
C ALA A 22 -29.35 7.39 -52.97
N GLU A 23 -29.37 8.72 -52.90
CA GLU A 23 -28.95 9.63 -51.83
C GLU A 23 -30.13 10.20 -50.95
N PRO A 24 -29.94 11.18 -50.03
CA PRO A 24 -30.60 11.28 -48.71
C PRO A 24 -31.78 12.28 -48.63
N PRO A 25 -32.43 12.46 -47.45
CA PRO A 25 -33.27 13.62 -47.18
C PRO A 25 -32.69 14.56 -46.10
N GLY A 26 -32.86 15.86 -46.34
CA GLY A 26 -32.42 16.95 -45.49
C GLY A 26 -33.44 17.50 -44.49
N ALA A 27 -32.88 18.31 -43.58
CA ALA A 27 -33.38 19.47 -42.85
C ALA A 27 -34.89 19.65 -42.57
N ARG A 28 -35.23 19.74 -41.27
CA ARG A 28 -36.23 20.70 -40.76
C ARG A 28 -35.77 21.34 -39.44
N GLU A 29 -35.74 22.66 -39.50
CA GLU A 29 -35.48 23.66 -38.47
C GLU A 29 -36.74 23.89 -37.61
N GLN A 30 -36.63 23.91 -36.28
CA GLN A 30 -37.60 24.59 -35.40
C GLN A 30 -36.87 25.23 -34.20
N ALA A 31 -37.16 26.52 -34.01
CA ALA A 31 -36.56 27.47 -33.08
C ALA A 31 -37.18 27.39 -31.66
N PRO A 32 -36.61 28.08 -30.64
CA PRO A 32 -36.88 27.83 -29.21
C PRO A 32 -37.99 28.75 -28.64
N PRO A 33 -38.61 28.40 -27.50
CA PRO A 33 -39.49 29.34 -26.81
C PRO A 33 -38.72 30.34 -25.93
N ARG A 34 -39.10 31.61 -26.07
CA ARG A 34 -38.67 32.77 -25.27
C ARG A 34 -39.41 32.89 -23.94
N ALA A 35 -38.64 33.25 -22.91
CA ALA A 35 -38.87 34.22 -21.83
C ALA A 35 -40.29 34.47 -21.27
N TRP A 36 -40.40 34.33 -19.94
CA TRP A 36 -41.27 35.15 -19.10
C TRP A 36 -40.45 36.20 -18.34
N LEU A 37 -40.86 37.45 -18.47
CA LEU A 37 -40.37 38.63 -17.76
C LEU A 37 -41.21 38.87 -16.51
N GLY A 38 -40.56 39.15 -15.38
CA GLY A 38 -41.16 39.76 -14.20
C GLY A 38 -40.18 40.77 -13.58
N ARG A 39 -40.45 42.06 -13.81
CA ARG A 39 -39.94 43.23 -13.05
C ARG A 39 -40.26 43.03 -11.56
N GLY A 40 -39.59 43.61 -10.56
CA GLY A 40 -38.59 44.67 -10.52
C GLY A 40 -38.52 45.20 -9.07
N SER A 41 -37.77 46.31 -8.90
CA SER A 41 -37.49 47.03 -7.65
C SER A 41 -36.51 46.35 -6.68
N GLN A 42 -35.67 47.03 -5.92
CA GLN A 42 -35.13 48.40 -5.92
C GLN A 42 -33.95 48.39 -4.92
N ARG A 43 -32.86 49.08 -5.27
CA ARG A 43 -31.87 49.73 -4.39
C ARG A 43 -32.13 49.68 -2.88
N SER A 44 -31.12 49.25 -2.11
CA SER A 44 -30.58 50.12 -1.05
C SER A 44 -29.14 49.71 -0.73
N ALA A 45 -28.26 50.70 -0.83
CA ALA A 45 -26.90 50.64 -0.32
C ALA A 45 -26.95 50.73 1.21
N ASN A 46 -26.10 49.99 1.91
CA ASN A 46 -25.62 50.48 3.19
C ASN A 46 -24.15 50.13 3.42
N ARG A 47 -23.33 51.19 3.41
CA ARG A 47 -22.00 51.24 4.01
C ARG A 47 -22.18 51.24 5.53
N GLY A 48 -21.37 50.46 6.23
CA GLY A 48 -21.22 50.56 7.68
C GLY A 48 -19.79 50.22 8.07
N GLN A 49 -18.97 51.25 8.24
CA GLN A 49 -17.66 51.19 8.90
C GLN A 49 -17.80 50.87 10.40
N PRO A 50 -16.72 50.40 11.07
CA PRO A 50 -16.77 49.94 12.45
C PRO A 50 -16.74 51.10 13.45
N SER A 51 -17.54 51.01 14.51
CA SER A 51 -17.50 51.94 15.64
C SER A 51 -16.45 51.52 16.69
N ARG A 52 -15.80 52.54 17.23
CA ARG A 52 -14.83 52.55 18.33
C ARG A 52 -15.56 52.91 19.65
N ALA A 53 -14.89 52.59 20.77
CA ALA A 53 -15.20 52.94 22.17
C ALA A 53 -16.30 52.07 22.81
N ASP A 54 -16.08 51.43 23.96
CA ASP A 54 -15.83 52.13 25.22
C ASP A 54 -14.81 51.50 26.19
N ARG A 55 -14.39 52.38 27.08
CA ARG A 55 -13.27 52.34 28.02
C ARG A 55 -13.83 52.41 29.44
N VAL A 56 -13.66 51.36 30.25
CA VAL A 56 -13.65 51.40 31.74
C VAL A 56 -12.80 50.18 32.16
N GLY A 57 -11.78 50.20 33.00
CA GLY A 57 -11.27 51.18 33.96
C GLY A 57 -10.85 50.43 35.23
N ARG A 58 -9.55 50.50 35.57
CA ARG A 58 -8.91 50.16 36.88
C ARG A 58 -8.85 48.67 37.27
N SER A 59 -7.80 48.14 37.90
CA SER A 59 -6.61 48.72 38.56
C SER A 59 -5.57 47.62 38.85
N GLU A 60 -4.30 47.96 38.60
CA GLU A 60 -3.07 47.69 39.36
C GLU A 60 -2.87 46.36 40.13
N LEU A 61 -1.73 45.70 39.85
CA LEU A 61 -0.66 45.59 40.84
C LEU A 61 0.71 45.27 40.19
N THR A 62 1.62 46.18 40.45
CA THR A 62 3.02 46.29 40.04
C THR A 62 3.90 45.35 40.87
N ILE A 63 4.87 44.65 40.25
CA ILE A 63 6.20 44.47 40.85
C ILE A 63 7.26 44.58 39.74
N ALA A 64 8.14 45.56 39.90
CA ALA A 64 9.29 45.85 39.07
C ALA A 64 10.50 44.98 39.46
N VAL A 65 11.34 44.61 38.48
CA VAL A 65 12.78 44.43 38.71
C VAL A 65 13.53 45.11 37.57
N GLN A 66 14.37 46.08 37.96
CA GLN A 66 15.17 46.93 37.11
C GLN A 66 16.40 46.22 36.55
N THR A 67 16.72 46.60 35.32
CA THR A 67 18.01 46.46 34.64
C THR A 67 19.07 47.38 35.25
N THR A 68 20.33 46.95 35.30
CA THR A 68 21.48 47.87 35.19
C THR A 68 22.59 47.28 34.33
N ARG A 69 23.25 48.16 33.57
CA ARG A 69 24.34 47.90 32.60
C ARG A 69 25.65 48.54 33.10
N LYS A 70 26.75 47.79 32.93
CA LYS A 70 28.15 48.20 32.55
C LYS A 70 28.96 49.09 33.53
N PRO A 71 30.30 49.31 33.37
CA PRO A 71 31.30 48.78 32.39
C PRO A 71 32.73 48.38 32.93
N THR A 72 33.52 47.74 32.05
CA THR A 72 35.00 47.80 31.77
C THR A 72 36.10 47.84 32.86
N ARG A 73 37.12 46.95 32.71
CA ARG A 73 38.60 47.16 32.49
C ARG A 73 39.43 45.97 33.03
N THR A 74 40.08 45.18 32.15
CA THR A 74 41.53 45.10 31.80
C THR A 74 42.51 44.49 32.83
N THR A 75 43.46 43.70 32.29
CA THR A 75 44.73 43.15 32.87
C THR A 75 44.56 41.93 33.79
N GLY A 76 45.38 40.87 33.81
CA GLY A 76 46.58 40.43 33.07
C GLY A 76 46.85 38.97 33.51
N ARG A 77 47.22 38.06 32.59
CA ARG A 77 48.52 37.37 32.50
C ARG A 77 48.98 36.50 33.71
N LEU A 78 49.45 35.29 33.33
CA LEU A 78 50.47 34.40 33.95
C LEU A 78 49.95 33.38 35.00
N ALA A 79 50.01 32.08 34.68
CA ALA A 79 51.09 31.12 34.98
C ALA A 79 50.86 30.47 36.36
N GLY A 80 51.15 29.20 36.65
CA GLY A 80 51.88 28.14 35.97
C GLY A 80 51.69 26.85 36.79
N ALA A 81 52.27 25.77 36.29
CA ALA A 81 52.05 24.40 36.71
C ALA A 81 52.91 23.92 37.92
N ALA A 82 52.55 22.73 38.41
CA ALA A 82 53.42 21.58 38.76
C ALA A 82 53.77 21.24 40.23
N ALA A 83 54.11 19.95 40.39
CA ALA A 83 54.61 19.15 41.54
C ALA A 83 53.53 18.51 42.44
N VAL A 84 53.22 17.20 42.44
CA VAL A 84 53.95 15.91 42.30
C VAL A 84 54.84 15.52 43.50
N ALA A 85 54.30 14.56 44.27
CA ALA A 85 54.93 13.37 44.88
C ALA A 85 55.87 13.45 46.12
N LEU A 86 55.39 12.77 47.17
CA LEU A 86 56.02 11.59 47.84
C LEU A 86 57.13 11.79 48.90
N GLY A 87 56.90 11.20 50.08
CA GLY A 87 57.85 11.02 51.18
C GLY A 87 57.13 10.89 52.53
N LEU A 88 56.38 9.81 52.80
CA LEU A 88 56.82 8.56 53.44
C LEU A 88 57.67 8.74 54.71
N LEU A 89 57.14 8.14 55.80
CA LEU A 89 57.79 7.69 57.06
C LEU A 89 57.75 8.62 58.28
N LEU A 90 56.72 8.45 59.12
CA LEU A 90 56.70 8.47 60.60
C LEU A 90 55.39 7.75 60.98
N GLY A 91 55.36 6.48 61.41
CA GLY A 91 55.52 6.04 62.82
C GLY A 91 54.57 6.81 63.74
N GLY A 92 53.54 6.28 64.40
CA GLY A 92 53.13 4.95 64.80
C GLY A 92 52.20 5.15 66.03
N CYS A 93 51.14 4.34 66.14
CA CYS A 93 50.24 4.20 67.29
C CYS A 93 49.25 5.34 67.63
N LEU A 94 48.10 5.36 66.94
CA LEU A 94 46.81 5.74 67.53
C LEU A 94 45.72 4.77 67.03
N THR A 95 45.06 4.11 67.97
CA THR A 95 43.95 3.18 67.76
C THR A 95 42.80 3.88 67.02
N PRO A 96 42.27 3.33 65.91
CA PRO A 96 41.14 3.95 65.23
C PRO A 96 39.86 3.70 66.02
N SER A 97 39.35 4.74 66.69
CA SER A 97 37.92 4.82 66.98
C SER A 97 37.21 4.92 65.63
N THR A 98 36.62 3.82 65.19
CA THR A 98 35.71 3.80 64.05
C THR A 98 34.48 4.63 64.39
N SER A 99 34.52 5.93 64.10
CA SER A 99 33.32 6.73 63.95
C SER A 99 32.64 6.28 62.66
N THR A 100 31.73 5.32 62.78
CA THR A 100 30.82 4.95 61.70
C THR A 100 30.07 6.22 61.28
N PRO A 101 30.21 6.72 60.03
CA PRO A 101 29.35 7.79 59.56
C PRO A 101 27.90 7.32 59.65
N PRO A 102 26.93 8.20 59.95
CA PRO A 102 25.53 7.81 59.96
C PRO A 102 25.20 7.16 58.62
N ARG A 103 24.70 5.93 58.69
CA ARG A 103 24.30 5.12 57.54
C ARG A 103 23.28 5.94 56.75
N GLN A 104 23.71 6.49 55.62
CA GLN A 104 22.79 7.06 54.64
C GLN A 104 21.93 5.88 54.19
N VAL A 105 20.68 5.86 54.64
CA VAL A 105 19.68 4.96 54.09
C VAL A 105 19.36 5.53 52.73
N ASP A 106 20.06 5.05 51.71
CA ASP A 106 19.63 5.27 50.34
C ASP A 106 18.23 4.69 50.22
N LEU A 107 17.25 5.58 50.06
CA LEU A 107 15.91 5.18 49.67
C LEU A 107 16.06 4.36 48.39
N PRO A 108 15.44 3.17 48.28
CA PRO A 108 15.50 2.40 47.05
C PRO A 108 15.08 3.31 45.90
N GLU A 109 15.90 3.40 44.86
CA GLU A 109 15.54 4.11 43.64
C GLU A 109 14.14 3.64 43.24
N PRO A 110 13.19 4.56 42.99
CA PRO A 110 11.87 4.16 42.52
C PRO A 110 12.08 3.27 41.30
N PRO A 111 11.41 2.10 41.23
CA PRO A 111 11.62 1.18 40.12
C PRO A 111 11.48 1.94 38.81
N PRO A 112 12.34 1.69 37.81
CA PRO A 112 12.31 2.42 36.56
C PRO A 112 10.86 2.44 36.06
N GLN A 113 10.30 3.64 35.91
CA GLN A 113 8.92 3.81 35.49
C GLN A 113 8.74 2.98 34.22
N ARG A 114 7.93 1.92 34.31
CA ARG A 114 7.55 1.13 33.14
C ARG A 114 7.06 2.12 32.09
N ALA A 115 7.66 2.07 30.90
CA ALA A 115 7.20 2.87 29.78
C ALA A 115 5.67 2.73 29.68
N PRO A 116 4.92 3.84 29.52
CA PRO A 116 3.47 3.77 29.41
C PRO A 116 3.09 2.82 28.27
N ALA A 117 2.04 2.03 28.47
CA ALA A 117 1.55 1.11 27.45
C ALA A 117 1.24 1.89 26.15
N PRO A 118 1.54 1.31 24.96
CA PRO A 118 1.32 1.99 23.70
C PRO A 118 -0.17 2.34 23.55
N THR A 119 -0.46 3.55 23.07
CA THR A 119 -1.81 4.02 22.74
C THR A 119 -2.45 3.15 21.66
N ALA A 120 -3.77 3.20 21.49
CA ALA A 120 -4.46 2.47 20.42
C ALA A 120 -3.92 2.85 19.02
N ALA A 121 -3.61 4.13 18.79
CA ALA A 121 -3.02 4.59 17.54
C ALA A 121 -1.61 4.03 17.32
N GLN A 122 -0.78 3.92 18.37
CA GLN A 122 0.55 3.31 18.27
C GLN A 122 0.47 1.81 17.96
N ARG A 123 -0.43 1.08 18.61
CA ARG A 123 -0.65 -0.35 18.33
C ARG A 123 -1.12 -0.58 16.89
N GLU A 124 -2.02 0.27 16.40
CA GLU A 124 -2.50 0.17 15.01
C GLU A 124 -1.39 0.53 14.02
N HIS A 125 -0.57 1.55 14.31
CA HIS A 125 0.61 1.88 13.52
C HIS A 125 1.58 0.69 13.43
N GLU A 126 1.93 0.07 14.56
CA GLU A 126 2.79 -1.11 14.61
C GLU A 126 2.20 -2.30 13.83
N ARG A 127 0.88 -2.51 13.93
CA ARG A 127 0.17 -3.53 13.15
C ARG A 127 0.26 -3.27 11.65
N ILE A 128 0.03 -2.03 11.22
CA ILE A 128 0.15 -1.63 9.81
C ILE A 128 1.59 -1.84 9.33
N LEU A 129 2.59 -1.41 10.10
CA LEU A 129 3.99 -1.63 9.74
C LEU A 129 4.28 -3.12 9.55
N ALA A 130 3.83 -3.98 10.47
CA ALA A 130 4.02 -5.43 10.34
C ALA A 130 3.36 -6.02 9.08
N SER A 131 2.21 -5.48 8.65
CA SER A 131 1.50 -5.93 7.45
C SER A 131 2.15 -5.47 6.13
N TYR A 132 3.05 -4.49 6.16
CA TYR A 132 3.67 -3.89 4.98
C TYR A 132 5.21 -3.96 5.00
N ASN A 133 5.76 -4.93 5.74
CA ASN A 133 7.22 -5.15 5.88
C ASN A 133 7.97 -3.93 6.45
N GLY A 134 7.31 -3.21 7.35
CA GLY A 134 7.84 -2.04 8.02
C GLY A 134 7.72 -0.75 7.21
N ALA A 135 8.40 0.28 7.71
CA ALA A 135 8.52 1.55 7.03
C ALA A 135 9.69 1.50 6.04
N TYR A 136 9.50 2.07 4.85
CA TYR A 136 10.58 2.28 3.91
C TYR A 136 11.29 3.59 4.23
N GLN A 137 12.57 3.51 4.60
CA GLN A 137 13.36 4.65 5.02
C GLN A 137 14.22 5.14 3.85
N ASP A 138 13.86 6.27 3.26
CA ASP A 138 14.69 6.99 2.30
C ASP A 138 14.56 8.49 2.55
N PRO A 139 15.60 9.15 3.12
CA PRO A 139 15.54 10.57 3.47
C PRO A 139 15.17 11.49 2.30
N ARG A 140 15.50 11.10 1.06
CA ARG A 140 15.14 11.88 -0.13
C ARG A 140 13.66 11.80 -0.42
N LEU A 141 13.07 10.60 -0.33
CA LEU A 141 11.62 10.42 -0.49
C LEU A 141 10.85 11.06 0.66
N ASP A 142 11.32 10.87 1.90
CA ASP A 142 10.70 11.47 3.07
C ASP A 142 10.63 12.99 2.91
N ALA A 143 11.68 13.64 2.40
CA ALA A 143 11.68 15.08 2.15
C ALA A 143 10.66 15.50 1.07
N VAL A 144 10.52 14.74 -0.03
CA VAL A 144 9.54 15.01 -1.09
C VAL A 144 8.11 14.87 -0.56
N VAL A 145 7.81 13.76 0.12
CA VAL A 145 6.46 13.47 0.62
C VAL A 145 6.07 14.42 1.75
N ASN A 146 6.96 14.68 2.73
CA ASN A 146 6.67 15.61 3.83
C ASN A 146 6.41 17.03 3.32
N ARG A 147 7.22 17.53 2.38
CA ARG A 147 7.01 18.85 1.77
C ARG A 147 5.66 18.93 1.06
N ALA A 148 5.25 17.86 0.38
CA ALA A 148 3.95 17.81 -0.27
C ALA A 148 2.82 17.89 0.77
N VAL A 149 2.87 17.07 1.83
CA VAL A 149 1.88 17.08 2.91
C VAL A 149 1.82 18.46 3.60
N GLU A 150 2.95 19.06 3.95
CA GLU A 150 3.00 20.38 4.59
C GLU A 150 2.29 21.46 3.75
N LYS A 151 2.56 21.50 2.44
CA LYS A 151 1.89 22.42 1.51
C LYS A 151 0.39 22.16 1.43
N LEU A 152 -0.02 20.88 1.39
CA LEU A 152 -1.43 20.51 1.33
C LEU A 152 -2.18 20.88 2.62
N VAL A 153 -1.58 20.63 3.79
CA VAL A 153 -2.17 20.98 5.09
C VAL A 153 -2.38 22.47 5.21
N ALA A 154 -1.36 23.27 4.85
CA ALA A 154 -1.45 24.73 4.85
C ALA A 154 -2.53 25.30 3.92
N ALA A 155 -2.87 24.58 2.84
CA ALA A 155 -3.89 24.96 1.88
C ALA A 155 -5.27 24.33 2.14
N SER A 156 -5.37 23.46 3.15
CA SER A 156 -6.61 22.75 3.50
C SER A 156 -7.54 23.60 4.35
N GLU A 157 -8.79 23.16 4.45
CA GLU A 157 -9.83 23.74 5.30
C GLU A 157 -9.55 23.52 6.80
N ARG A 158 -8.61 22.62 7.15
CA ARG A 158 -8.19 22.31 8.53
C ARG A 158 -6.66 22.39 8.69
N PRO A 159 -6.05 23.58 8.64
CA PRO A 159 -4.60 23.74 8.80
C PRO A 159 -4.11 23.41 10.22
N ASP A 160 -5.02 23.31 11.19
CA ASP A 160 -4.77 22.86 12.57
C ASP A 160 -4.64 21.34 12.70
N GLN A 161 -5.19 20.59 11.74
CA GLN A 161 -5.07 19.13 11.70
C GLN A 161 -3.62 18.73 11.43
N ARG A 162 -3.03 18.00 12.36
CA ARG A 162 -1.68 17.44 12.16
C ARG A 162 -1.76 16.14 11.39
N TYR A 163 -0.87 16.01 10.41
CA TYR A 163 -0.69 14.78 9.65
C TYR A 163 0.72 14.24 9.84
N ARG A 164 0.84 12.91 9.94
CA ARG A 164 2.11 12.20 9.97
C ARG A 164 2.12 11.18 8.85
N VAL A 165 3.00 11.38 7.87
CA VAL A 165 3.12 10.46 6.74
C VAL A 165 4.13 9.35 7.05
N THR A 166 3.83 8.13 6.61
CA THR A 166 4.71 6.97 6.69
C THR A 166 4.76 6.30 5.32
N ILE A 167 5.96 6.17 4.77
CA ILE A 167 6.17 5.37 3.56
C ILE A 167 6.27 3.91 3.97
N LEU A 168 5.40 3.07 3.42
CA LEU A 168 5.31 1.63 3.69
C LEU A 168 6.18 0.84 2.71
N ASN A 169 6.90 -0.16 3.22
CA ASN A 169 7.82 -0.98 2.43
C ASN A 169 7.11 -2.06 1.59
N SER A 170 6.20 -1.65 0.71
CA SER A 170 5.43 -2.57 -0.12
C SER A 170 5.42 -2.17 -1.59
N SER A 171 5.47 -3.20 -2.45
CA SER A 171 5.32 -3.12 -3.90
C SER A 171 3.88 -2.86 -4.36
N ALA A 172 2.89 -3.13 -3.51
CA ALA A 172 1.49 -2.85 -3.77
C ALA A 172 1.27 -1.35 -4.01
N VAL A 173 0.25 -0.98 -4.79
CA VAL A 173 -0.08 0.42 -5.05
C VAL A 173 -1.12 0.82 -4.02
N ASN A 174 -0.70 1.41 -2.90
CA ASN A 174 -1.62 1.77 -1.83
C ASN A 174 -1.34 3.13 -1.18
N ALA A 175 -2.40 3.78 -0.74
CA ALA A 175 -2.39 4.90 0.18
C ALA A 175 -3.68 4.89 0.99
N PHE A 176 -3.61 5.33 2.24
CA PHE A 176 -4.78 5.47 3.10
C PHE A 176 -4.49 6.40 4.29
N ALA A 177 -5.55 6.97 4.85
CA ALA A 177 -5.48 7.77 6.08
C ALA A 177 -6.25 7.15 7.25
N LEU A 178 -5.72 7.34 8.46
CA LEU A 178 -6.45 7.09 9.70
C LEU A 178 -7.07 8.39 10.23
N PRO A 179 -8.21 8.32 10.96
CA PRO A 179 -8.81 9.49 11.62
C PRO A 179 -7.86 10.26 12.55
N SER A 180 -6.82 9.59 13.05
CA SER A 180 -5.77 10.18 13.88
C SER A 180 -4.79 11.10 13.15
N GLY A 181 -4.93 11.26 11.81
CA GLY A 181 -4.02 12.05 10.99
C GLY A 181 -2.79 11.29 10.48
N HIS A 182 -2.71 9.97 10.71
CA HIS A 182 -1.66 9.16 10.08
C HIS A 182 -2.00 8.94 8.61
N LEU A 183 -1.07 9.32 7.71
CA LEU A 183 -1.14 9.05 6.29
C LEU A 183 -0.14 7.93 5.96
N TYR A 184 -0.58 6.94 5.20
CA TYR A 184 0.26 5.85 4.75
C TYR A 184 0.29 5.85 3.23
N ILE A 185 1.47 5.60 2.67
CA ILE A 185 1.69 5.52 1.24
C ILE A 185 2.73 4.44 0.96
N THR A 186 2.51 3.59 -0.05
CA THR A 186 3.47 2.53 -0.39
C THR A 186 4.50 2.98 -1.42
N ARG A 187 5.64 2.29 -1.46
CA ARG A 187 6.62 2.44 -2.56
C ARG A 187 5.98 2.20 -3.93
N GLY A 188 5.07 1.24 -4.05
CA GLY A 188 4.37 0.95 -5.30
C GLY A 188 3.57 2.15 -5.82
N LEU A 189 2.90 2.90 -4.94
CA LEU A 189 2.17 4.10 -5.33
C LEU A 189 3.10 5.24 -5.76
N ILE A 190 4.19 5.46 -5.01
CA ILE A 190 5.24 6.44 -5.36
C ILE A 190 5.89 6.06 -6.70
N ALA A 191 6.11 4.77 -6.96
CA ALA A 191 6.63 4.28 -8.23
C ALA A 191 5.69 4.58 -9.41
N LEU A 192 4.37 4.51 -9.18
CA LEU A 192 3.36 4.75 -10.19
C LEU A 192 3.21 6.25 -10.51
N ALA A 193 3.18 7.11 -9.50
CA ALA A 193 3.07 8.56 -9.69
C ALA A 193 4.24 9.12 -10.51
N ASN A 194 3.95 10.10 -11.36
CA ASN A 194 4.89 10.62 -12.34
C ASN A 194 5.47 12.00 -12.02
N ASP A 195 4.90 12.68 -11.03
CA ASP A 195 5.33 13.99 -10.55
C ASP A 195 4.72 14.28 -9.17
N THR A 196 5.16 15.36 -8.52
CA THR A 196 4.69 15.73 -7.17
C THR A 196 3.20 16.09 -7.18
N SER A 197 2.65 16.64 -8.28
CA SER A 197 1.23 16.98 -8.35
C SER A 197 0.31 15.76 -8.39
N GLU A 198 0.73 14.67 -9.05
CA GLU A 198 0.02 13.38 -9.00
C GLU A 198 0.08 12.78 -7.59
N LEU A 199 1.26 12.77 -6.95
CA LEU A 199 1.40 12.34 -5.56
C LEU A 199 0.53 13.19 -4.62
N ALA A 200 0.57 14.51 -4.78
CA ALA A 200 -0.19 15.45 -3.97
C ALA A 200 -1.70 15.25 -4.12
N SER A 201 -2.17 14.89 -5.32
CA SER A 201 -3.59 14.59 -5.54
C SER A 201 -4.08 13.35 -4.79
N VAL A 202 -3.23 12.32 -4.64
CA VAL A 202 -3.54 11.15 -3.82
C VAL A 202 -3.54 11.53 -2.34
N LEU A 203 -2.51 12.25 -1.88
CA LEU A 203 -2.41 12.66 -0.49
C LEU A 203 -3.57 13.58 -0.08
N SER A 204 -3.98 14.52 -0.94
CA SER A 204 -5.10 15.40 -0.67
C SER A 204 -6.45 14.69 -0.72
N HIS A 205 -6.59 13.66 -1.56
CA HIS A 205 -7.73 12.74 -1.54
C HIS A 205 -7.85 12.01 -0.20
N GLU A 206 -6.73 11.47 0.31
CA GLU A 206 -6.71 10.83 1.63
C GLU A 206 -7.02 11.80 2.78
N MET A 207 -6.48 13.02 2.71
CA MET A 207 -6.83 14.09 3.65
C MET A 207 -8.33 14.46 3.55
N ALA A 208 -8.92 14.45 2.36
CA ALA A 208 -10.34 14.72 2.18
C ALA A 208 -11.21 13.68 2.88
N HIS A 209 -10.85 12.39 2.83
CA HIS A 209 -11.53 11.36 3.62
C HIS A 209 -11.50 11.63 5.14
N VAL A 210 -10.39 12.18 5.64
CA VAL A 210 -10.23 12.56 7.06
C VAL A 210 -11.04 13.81 7.39
N ILE A 211 -11.01 14.83 6.52
CA ILE A 211 -11.75 16.09 6.69
C ILE A 211 -13.26 15.81 6.68
N ALA A 212 -13.74 15.02 5.73
CA ALA A 212 -15.14 14.64 5.60
C ALA A 212 -15.57 13.51 6.57
N SER A 213 -14.66 13.03 7.43
CA SER A 213 -14.94 11.97 8.42
C SER A 213 -15.53 10.68 7.83
N HIS A 214 -15.17 10.35 6.58
CA HIS A 214 -15.72 9.20 5.84
C HIS A 214 -15.47 7.87 6.57
N ALA A 215 -14.28 7.70 7.17
CA ALA A 215 -13.93 6.49 7.91
C ALA A 215 -14.79 6.30 9.18
N SER A 216 -15.04 7.38 9.93
CA SER A 216 -15.87 7.35 11.14
C SER A 216 -17.32 7.00 10.81
N MET A 217 -17.89 7.64 9.78
CA MET A 217 -19.25 7.33 9.32
C MET A 217 -19.42 5.86 8.89
N ARG A 218 -18.35 5.28 8.31
CA ARG A 218 -18.33 3.88 7.91
C ARG A 218 -18.23 2.94 9.11
N GLU A 219 -17.41 3.27 10.10
CA GLU A 219 -17.32 2.50 11.34
C GLU A 219 -18.64 2.51 12.10
N ASP A 220 -19.31 3.67 12.20
CA ASP A 220 -20.62 3.78 12.83
C ASP A 220 -21.67 2.95 12.10
N ARG A 221 -21.67 2.98 10.76
CA ARG A 221 -22.54 2.13 9.94
C ARG A 221 -22.23 0.64 10.15
N ALA A 222 -20.97 0.27 10.24
CA ALA A 222 -20.56 -1.12 10.52
C ALA A 222 -21.05 -1.59 11.90
N ARG A 223 -20.93 -0.74 12.92
CA ARG A 223 -21.45 -1.01 14.28
C ARG A 223 -22.96 -1.14 14.30
N GLN A 224 -23.68 -0.29 13.57
CA GLN A 224 -25.14 -0.37 13.44
C GLN A 224 -25.57 -1.68 12.77
N VAL A 225 -24.93 -2.06 11.66
CA VAL A 225 -25.19 -3.33 10.98
C VAL A 225 -24.89 -4.53 11.90
N ALA A 226 -23.77 -4.49 12.64
CA ALA A 226 -23.42 -5.55 13.59
C ALA A 226 -24.38 -5.63 14.79
N LEU A 227 -25.01 -4.52 15.19
CA LEU A 227 -26.05 -4.52 16.23
C LEU A 227 -27.34 -5.14 15.71
N VAL A 228 -27.75 -4.80 14.49
CA VAL A 228 -28.94 -5.35 13.85
C VAL A 228 -28.79 -6.85 13.58
N GLY A 229 -27.63 -7.31 13.11
CA GLY A 229 -27.34 -8.75 12.93
C GLY A 229 -27.52 -9.56 14.21
N ARG A 230 -27.04 -9.04 15.35
CA ARG A 230 -27.21 -9.68 16.67
C ARG A 230 -28.67 -9.79 17.11
N VAL A 231 -29.57 -8.92 16.64
CA VAL A 231 -31.01 -9.03 16.92
C VAL A 231 -31.62 -10.16 16.12
N PHE A 232 -31.22 -10.36 14.85
CA PHE A 232 -31.70 -11.44 14.01
C PHE A 232 -31.16 -12.83 14.39
N ASP A 233 -29.94 -12.91 14.93
CA ASP A 233 -29.37 -14.14 15.48
C ASP A 233 -30.22 -14.71 16.64
N ASN A 234 -30.91 -13.85 17.39
CA ASN A 234 -31.81 -14.26 18.47
C ASN A 234 -33.16 -14.83 17.99
N PHE A 235 -33.48 -14.74 16.69
CA PHE A 235 -34.74 -15.22 16.11
C PHE A 235 -34.60 -16.47 15.22
N GLY A 236 -33.41 -17.07 15.13
CA GLY A 236 -33.19 -18.44 14.63
C GLY A 236 -33.59 -18.73 13.16
N ALA A 237 -33.74 -17.71 12.31
CA ALA A 237 -34.43 -17.86 11.01
C ALA A 237 -33.53 -17.80 9.76
N ALA A 238 -32.19 -17.87 9.89
CA ALA A 238 -31.30 -17.81 8.73
C ALA A 238 -30.42 -19.06 8.60
N ASP A 239 -30.33 -19.56 7.37
CA ASP A 239 -29.32 -20.54 6.95
C ASP A 239 -27.91 -19.99 7.32
N PRO A 240 -27.13 -20.70 8.16
CA PRO A 240 -25.82 -20.26 8.62
C PRO A 240 -24.85 -19.87 7.50
N ASP A 241 -24.93 -20.53 6.34
CA ASP A 241 -24.03 -20.28 5.21
C ASP A 241 -24.42 -19.00 4.47
N MET A 242 -25.72 -18.75 4.32
CA MET A 242 -26.24 -17.51 3.77
C MET A 242 -25.95 -16.31 4.69
N HIS A 243 -25.98 -16.53 6.01
CA HIS A 243 -25.63 -15.51 6.99
C HIS A 243 -24.13 -15.18 6.97
N ALA A 244 -23.26 -16.21 6.92
CA ALA A 244 -21.82 -16.02 6.80
C ALA A 244 -21.43 -15.28 5.50
N LEU A 245 -22.07 -15.62 4.38
CA LEU A 245 -21.87 -14.92 3.11
C LEU A 245 -22.38 -13.48 3.15
N ALA A 246 -23.54 -13.22 3.76
CA ALA A 246 -24.07 -11.88 3.95
C ALA A 246 -23.12 -11.03 4.79
N LEU A 247 -22.62 -11.55 5.90
CA LEU A 247 -21.63 -10.87 6.75
C LEU A 247 -20.30 -10.62 6.03
N ALA A 248 -19.81 -11.57 5.24
CA ALA A 248 -18.60 -11.39 4.44
C ALA A 248 -18.79 -10.30 3.36
N LYS A 249 -19.93 -10.30 2.66
CA LYS A 249 -20.29 -9.25 1.69
C LYS A 249 -20.44 -7.89 2.35
N SER A 250 -21.08 -7.83 3.52
CA SER A 250 -21.19 -6.61 4.32
C SER A 250 -19.83 -6.10 4.75
N LYS A 251 -18.90 -6.96 5.19
CA LYS A 251 -17.53 -6.57 5.56
C LYS A 251 -16.76 -5.98 4.38
N ILE A 252 -16.88 -6.55 3.19
CA ILE A 252 -16.24 -6.01 1.97
C ILE A 252 -16.88 -4.68 1.55
N ALA A 253 -18.22 -4.59 1.55
CA ALA A 253 -18.93 -3.36 1.23
C ALA A 253 -18.65 -2.23 2.24
N LEU A 254 -18.38 -2.58 3.50
CA LEU A 254 -17.94 -1.68 4.56
C LEU A 254 -16.42 -1.42 4.54
N ALA A 255 -15.65 -2.11 3.69
CA ALA A 255 -14.21 -1.87 3.53
C ALA A 255 -13.91 -0.80 2.46
N THR A 256 -14.80 -0.65 1.46
CA THR A 256 -14.71 0.36 0.40
C THR A 256 -15.50 1.63 0.76
N PHE A 257 -15.05 2.79 0.30
CA PHE A 257 -15.88 4.01 0.39
C PHE A 257 -17.04 3.96 -0.62
N SER A 258 -18.14 4.65 -0.31
CA SER A 258 -19.25 4.75 -1.26
C SER A 258 -18.83 5.60 -2.47
N ARG A 259 -19.52 5.39 -3.59
CA ARG A 259 -19.33 6.21 -4.80
C ARG A 259 -19.47 7.72 -4.52
N SER A 260 -20.42 8.11 -3.67
CA SER A 260 -20.60 9.52 -3.31
C SER A 260 -19.44 10.06 -2.47
N GLN A 261 -18.92 9.26 -1.54
CA GLN A 261 -17.77 9.61 -0.71
C GLN A 261 -16.50 9.79 -1.57
N GLU A 262 -16.29 8.93 -2.57
CA GLU A 262 -15.16 9.08 -3.49
C GLU A 262 -15.27 10.37 -4.33
N LEU A 263 -16.46 10.69 -4.86
CA LEU A 263 -16.65 11.91 -5.67
C LEU A 263 -16.51 13.19 -4.84
N GLU A 264 -16.95 13.16 -3.58
CA GLU A 264 -16.75 14.25 -2.61
C GLU A 264 -15.26 14.42 -2.27
N ALA A 265 -14.57 13.31 -1.97
CA ALA A 265 -13.14 13.32 -1.69
C ALA A 265 -12.32 13.80 -2.89
N ASP A 266 -12.68 13.39 -4.12
CA ASP A 266 -12.06 13.88 -5.37
C ASP A 266 -12.20 15.41 -5.48
N GLY A 267 -13.39 15.96 -5.18
CA GLY A 267 -13.64 17.41 -5.26
C GLY A 267 -12.85 18.22 -4.23
N ILE A 268 -12.90 17.81 -2.96
CA ILE A 268 -12.12 18.44 -1.88
C ILE A 268 -10.61 18.31 -2.17
N GLY A 269 -10.15 17.12 -2.52
CA GLY A 269 -8.74 16.81 -2.78
C GLY A 269 -8.16 17.62 -3.94
N VAL A 270 -8.89 17.74 -5.06
CA VAL A 270 -8.49 18.60 -6.19
C VAL A 270 -8.41 20.06 -5.76
N GLY A 271 -9.37 20.53 -4.96
CA GLY A 271 -9.37 21.90 -4.44
C GLY A 271 -8.18 22.21 -3.52
N ILE A 272 -7.85 21.30 -2.60
CA ILE A 272 -6.67 21.43 -1.73
C ILE A 272 -5.39 21.47 -2.57
N ALA A 273 -5.22 20.54 -3.51
CA ALA A 273 -4.04 20.46 -4.37
C ALA A 273 -3.87 21.76 -5.20
N ALA A 274 -4.95 22.26 -5.79
CA ALA A 274 -4.95 23.50 -6.56
C ALA A 274 -4.54 24.71 -5.71
N ARG A 275 -5.12 24.87 -4.50
CA ARG A 275 -4.78 25.97 -3.59
C ARG A 275 -3.34 25.87 -3.06
N ALA A 276 -2.81 24.65 -2.94
CA ALA A 276 -1.40 24.41 -2.62
C ALA A 276 -0.43 24.72 -3.79
N GLY A 277 -0.95 25.16 -4.94
CA GLY A 277 -0.20 25.54 -6.12
C GLY A 277 0.21 24.37 -7.03
N TYR A 278 -0.31 23.16 -6.77
CA TYR A 278 -0.07 22.01 -7.64
C TYR A 278 -1.01 22.04 -8.85
N ASP A 279 -0.58 21.41 -9.94
CA ASP A 279 -1.43 21.18 -11.12
C ASP A 279 -2.70 20.39 -10.75
N PRO A 280 -3.90 20.98 -10.87
CA PRO A 280 -5.15 20.33 -10.47
C PRO A 280 -5.52 19.12 -11.34
N PHE A 281 -4.89 18.97 -12.52
CA PHE A 281 -5.07 17.78 -13.37
C PHE A 281 -4.22 16.58 -12.91
N GLY A 282 -3.47 16.70 -11.80
CA GLY A 282 -2.74 15.58 -11.19
C GLY A 282 -3.64 14.37 -10.91
N ALA A 283 -4.83 14.59 -10.34
CA ALA A 283 -5.79 13.52 -10.05
C ALA A 283 -6.20 12.76 -11.32
N VAL A 284 -6.47 13.48 -12.41
CA VAL A 284 -6.86 12.89 -13.70
C VAL A 284 -5.76 11.96 -14.22
N ARG A 285 -4.50 12.43 -14.24
CA ARG A 285 -3.37 11.64 -14.74
C ARG A 285 -3.07 10.43 -13.86
N PHE A 286 -3.16 10.60 -12.54
CA PHE A 286 -2.94 9.51 -11.61
C PHE A 286 -4.03 8.43 -11.75
N LEU A 287 -5.31 8.81 -11.78
CA LEU A 287 -6.43 7.87 -11.99
C LEU A 287 -6.29 7.10 -13.32
N SER A 288 -5.89 7.76 -14.40
CA SER A 288 -5.61 7.05 -15.67
C SER A 288 -4.44 6.07 -15.57
N SER A 289 -3.40 6.40 -14.80
CA SER A 289 -2.27 5.47 -14.58
C SER A 289 -2.67 4.29 -13.69
N LEU A 290 -3.53 4.54 -12.70
CA LEU A 290 -4.11 3.52 -11.83
C LEU A 290 -5.02 2.55 -12.60
N GLU A 291 -5.87 3.06 -13.48
CA GLU A 291 -6.72 2.24 -14.36
C GLU A 291 -5.88 1.29 -15.23
N ARG A 292 -4.82 1.81 -15.87
CA ARG A 292 -3.92 0.97 -16.68
C ARG A 292 -3.16 -0.05 -15.83
N GLN A 293 -2.72 0.32 -14.63
CA GLN A 293 -2.07 -0.58 -13.68
C GLN A 293 -3.02 -1.72 -13.27
N ALA A 294 -4.30 -1.40 -13.02
CA ALA A 294 -5.32 -2.40 -12.74
C ALA A 294 -5.50 -3.39 -13.90
N GLY A 295 -5.47 -2.91 -15.14
CA GLY A 295 -5.56 -3.73 -16.34
C GLY A 295 -4.37 -4.67 -16.59
N LEU A 296 -3.22 -4.47 -15.92
CA LEU A 296 -2.09 -5.41 -15.99
C LEU A 296 -2.19 -6.58 -15.00
N ARG A 297 -3.11 -6.53 -14.03
CA ARG A 297 -3.27 -7.63 -13.08
C ARG A 297 -3.82 -8.87 -13.80
N PRO A 298 -3.22 -10.06 -13.60
CA PRO A 298 -3.84 -11.31 -14.00
C PRO A 298 -5.25 -11.42 -13.41
N ALA A 299 -6.22 -11.86 -14.21
CA ALA A 299 -7.58 -12.07 -13.74
C ALA A 299 -7.56 -13.08 -12.57
N GLY A 300 -7.98 -12.64 -11.38
CA GLY A 300 -7.98 -13.48 -10.17
C GLY A 300 -6.90 -13.15 -9.13
N GLN A 301 -5.96 -12.24 -9.41
CA GLN A 301 -5.10 -11.64 -8.38
C GLN A 301 -5.83 -10.46 -7.70
N GLY A 302 -6.60 -10.74 -6.65
CA GLY A 302 -6.81 -9.76 -5.58
C GLY A 302 -5.50 -9.56 -4.81
N SER A 303 -5.39 -8.49 -4.01
CA SER A 303 -4.31 -8.38 -3.03
C SER A 303 -4.23 -9.70 -2.24
N GLY A 304 -3.05 -10.34 -2.20
CA GLY A 304 -2.88 -11.64 -1.55
C GLY A 304 -3.39 -11.69 -0.11
N ASP A 305 -3.48 -10.54 0.56
CA ASP A 305 -4.22 -10.42 1.81
C ASP A 305 -5.64 -9.87 1.59
N ALA A 306 -6.65 -10.75 1.69
CA ALA A 306 -8.07 -10.36 1.72
C ALA A 306 -8.41 -9.37 2.86
N ARG A 307 -7.52 -9.19 3.84
CA ARG A 307 -7.67 -8.23 4.95
C ARG A 307 -7.21 -6.82 4.58
N MET A 308 -6.49 -6.62 3.46
CA MET A 308 -5.96 -5.31 3.05
C MET A 308 -6.19 -5.08 1.55
N PRO A 309 -7.27 -4.39 1.17
CA PRO A 309 -7.50 -4.00 -0.22
C PRO A 309 -6.36 -3.09 -0.70
N ASP A 310 -5.82 -3.38 -1.87
CA ASP A 310 -4.98 -2.42 -2.62
C ASP A 310 -5.80 -1.21 -3.07
N PHE A 311 -5.14 -0.10 -3.43
CA PHE A 311 -5.81 1.16 -3.78
C PHE A 311 -6.83 1.00 -4.90
N VAL A 312 -6.58 0.13 -5.87
CA VAL A 312 -7.53 -0.14 -6.96
C VAL A 312 -8.84 -0.72 -6.43
N SER A 313 -8.80 -1.47 -5.33
CA SER A 313 -9.96 -2.10 -4.70
C SER A 313 -10.67 -1.17 -3.72
N SER A 314 -9.95 -0.37 -2.93
CA SER A 314 -10.54 0.59 -2.00
C SER A 314 -10.99 1.90 -2.67
N HIS A 315 -10.27 2.33 -3.71
CA HIS A 315 -10.45 3.58 -4.47
C HIS A 315 -10.43 3.33 -5.98
N PRO A 316 -11.43 2.63 -6.55
CA PRO A 316 -11.43 2.27 -7.97
C PRO A 316 -11.40 3.51 -8.88
N ALA A 317 -10.53 3.50 -9.90
CA ALA A 317 -10.51 4.52 -10.95
C ALA A 317 -11.67 4.30 -11.93
N THR A 318 -12.83 4.90 -11.66
CA THR A 318 -13.98 4.81 -12.57
C THR A 318 -13.95 5.93 -13.61
N PRO A 319 -14.53 5.72 -14.81
CA PRO A 319 -14.65 6.78 -15.82
C PRO A 319 -15.37 8.04 -15.31
N GLU A 320 -16.29 7.87 -14.36
CA GLU A 320 -16.97 8.98 -13.72
C GLU A 320 -16.03 9.77 -12.81
N ARG A 321 -15.22 9.13 -11.96
CA ARG A 321 -14.25 9.83 -11.11
C ARG A 321 -13.25 10.63 -11.95
N VAL A 322 -12.76 10.04 -13.05
CA VAL A 322 -11.89 10.75 -14.01
C VAL A 322 -12.59 12.00 -14.56
N ARG A 323 -13.86 11.88 -14.94
CA ARG A 323 -14.66 13.02 -15.43
C ARG A 323 -14.91 14.06 -14.35
N ASN A 324 -15.23 13.64 -13.13
CA ASN A 324 -15.44 14.52 -11.98
C ASN A 324 -14.17 15.30 -11.62
N ALA A 325 -13.05 14.60 -11.49
CA ALA A 325 -11.73 15.21 -11.28
C ALA A 325 -11.40 16.23 -12.38
N GLN A 326 -11.72 15.93 -13.64
CA GLN A 326 -11.52 16.86 -14.75
C GLN A 326 -12.42 18.11 -14.65
N ILE A 327 -13.69 17.95 -14.25
CA ILE A 327 -14.61 19.07 -14.03
C ILE A 327 -14.12 19.96 -12.90
N ASN A 328 -13.75 19.37 -11.76
CA ASN A 328 -13.23 20.09 -10.60
C ASN A 328 -11.92 20.82 -10.94
N ALA A 329 -11.00 20.18 -11.66
CA ALA A 329 -9.72 20.79 -12.03
C ALA A 329 -9.89 22.05 -12.89
N ARG A 330 -10.84 22.03 -13.84
CA ARG A 330 -11.14 23.17 -14.72
C ARG A 330 -11.71 24.39 -13.99
N GLN A 331 -12.21 24.24 -12.77
CA GLN A 331 -12.68 25.37 -11.97
C GLN A 331 -11.52 26.24 -11.47
N PHE A 332 -10.33 25.66 -11.32
CA PHE A 332 -9.14 26.36 -10.83
C PHE A 332 -8.29 26.88 -11.98
N SER A 333 -8.04 26.03 -12.98
CA SER A 333 -7.12 26.40 -14.05
C SER A 333 -7.26 25.53 -15.31
N GLY A 334 -6.63 25.95 -16.42
CA GLY A 334 -6.58 25.17 -17.66
C GLY A 334 -5.54 24.03 -17.59
N PRO A 335 -5.64 22.99 -18.43
CA PRO A 335 -4.64 21.90 -18.45
C PRO A 335 -3.21 22.42 -18.60
N GLY A 336 -2.29 21.93 -17.77
CA GLY A 336 -0.88 22.31 -17.82
C GLY A 336 -0.51 23.60 -17.09
N SER A 337 -1.43 24.16 -16.32
CA SER A 337 -1.14 25.25 -15.37
C SER A 337 -1.05 24.71 -13.94
N GLY A 338 -0.22 25.36 -13.11
CA GLY A 338 0.18 24.85 -11.80
C GLY A 338 1.52 24.10 -11.84
N ASP A 339 2.14 23.93 -10.68
CA ASP A 339 3.43 23.26 -10.58
C ASP A 339 3.25 21.74 -10.53
N ARG A 340 3.98 21.04 -11.40
CA ARG A 340 4.07 19.57 -11.39
C ARG A 340 5.23 19.10 -10.52
N ASP A 341 6.28 19.91 -10.41
CA ASP A 341 7.55 19.60 -9.73
C ASP A 341 8.15 18.23 -10.15
N ARG A 342 7.97 17.90 -11.45
CA ARG A 342 8.36 16.58 -12.00
C ARG A 342 9.84 16.28 -11.82
N LYS A 343 10.72 17.28 -12.04
CA LYS A 343 12.18 17.06 -11.98
C LYS A 343 12.63 16.70 -10.57
N ALA A 344 12.18 17.42 -9.54
CA ALA A 344 12.55 17.11 -8.16
C ALA A 344 11.94 15.78 -7.72
N TYR A 345 10.69 15.50 -8.11
CA TYR A 345 10.05 14.21 -7.87
C TYR A 345 10.87 13.04 -8.42
N LEU A 346 11.22 13.09 -9.72
CA LEU A 346 12.00 12.04 -10.36
C LEU A 346 13.38 11.88 -9.72
N ALA A 347 14.05 12.98 -9.38
CA ALA A 347 15.33 12.94 -8.66
C ALA A 347 15.20 12.29 -7.27
N GLY A 348 14.08 12.51 -6.57
CA GLY A 348 13.80 11.91 -5.27
C GLY A 348 13.64 10.39 -5.33
N ILE A 349 13.04 9.86 -6.40
CA ILE A 349 12.79 8.42 -6.57
C ILE A 349 13.92 7.65 -7.29
N ASP A 350 14.98 8.33 -7.77
CA ASP A 350 16.10 7.65 -8.43
C ASP A 350 16.88 6.77 -7.44
N GLY A 351 16.91 5.48 -7.75
CA GLY A 351 17.47 4.43 -6.92
C GLY A 351 16.48 3.79 -5.94
N MET A 352 15.20 4.24 -5.91
CA MET A 352 14.17 3.64 -5.05
C MET A 352 13.97 2.17 -5.40
N LEU A 353 13.84 1.31 -4.37
CA LEU A 353 13.49 -0.09 -4.52
C LEU A 353 12.15 -0.26 -5.25
N TYR A 354 12.13 -1.07 -6.30
CA TYR A 354 10.94 -1.40 -7.08
C TYR A 354 10.58 -2.88 -6.88
N GLY A 355 9.29 -3.19 -6.72
CA GLY A 355 8.86 -4.55 -6.41
C GLY A 355 9.22 -4.99 -5.00
N GLU A 356 9.40 -6.30 -4.83
CA GLU A 356 9.62 -6.99 -3.56
C GLU A 356 10.91 -6.56 -2.84
N ASP A 357 10.89 -6.55 -1.51
CA ASP A 357 12.09 -6.37 -0.71
C ASP A 357 12.97 -7.63 -0.73
N PRO A 358 14.30 -7.52 -0.88
CA PRO A 358 15.20 -8.67 -0.73
C PRO A 358 15.01 -9.49 0.56
N SER A 359 14.47 -8.87 1.62
CA SER A 359 14.15 -9.56 2.88
C SER A 359 13.03 -10.56 2.75
N GLU A 360 12.15 -10.39 1.77
CA GLU A 360 10.95 -11.21 1.55
C GLU A 360 11.14 -12.22 0.42
N GLY A 361 12.26 -12.14 -0.31
CA GLY A 361 12.47 -12.92 -1.53
C GLY A 361 11.78 -12.31 -2.75
N TYR A 362 11.80 -13.05 -3.85
CA TYR A 362 11.40 -12.57 -5.16
C TYR A 362 10.57 -13.62 -5.89
N VAL A 363 9.50 -13.16 -6.54
CA VAL A 363 8.77 -13.93 -7.54
C VAL A 363 9.32 -13.59 -8.94
N ARG A 364 9.60 -14.63 -9.73
CA ARG A 364 9.99 -14.54 -11.15
C ARG A 364 9.18 -15.57 -11.93
N GLY A 365 8.04 -15.13 -12.48
CA GLY A 365 7.04 -16.04 -13.05
C GLY A 365 6.49 -17.00 -11.98
N ARG A 366 6.69 -18.32 -12.17
CA ARG A 366 6.31 -19.35 -11.19
C ARG A 366 7.39 -19.66 -10.16
N ARG A 367 8.61 -19.12 -10.32
CA ARG A 367 9.72 -19.41 -9.42
C ARG A 367 9.76 -18.38 -8.30
N PHE A 368 9.89 -18.87 -7.07
CA PHE A 368 10.20 -18.04 -5.91
C PHE A 368 11.66 -18.23 -5.50
N LEU A 369 12.33 -17.13 -5.16
CA LEU A 369 13.74 -17.11 -4.75
C LEU A 369 13.87 -16.33 -3.46
N HIS A 370 14.52 -16.89 -2.44
CA HIS A 370 14.78 -16.16 -1.20
C HIS A 370 16.28 -16.17 -0.87
N PRO A 371 17.08 -15.20 -1.36
CA PRO A 371 18.54 -15.24 -1.20
C PRO A 371 19.00 -15.26 0.25
N ARG A 372 18.33 -14.51 1.15
CA ARG A 372 18.69 -14.46 2.57
C ARG A 372 18.40 -15.76 3.32
N LEU A 373 17.25 -16.38 3.07
CA LEU A 373 16.91 -17.70 3.63
C LEU A 373 17.57 -18.84 2.85
N GLY A 374 18.06 -18.59 1.64
CA GLY A 374 18.87 -19.53 0.86
C GLY A 374 18.10 -20.65 0.17
N PHE A 375 16.82 -20.45 -0.16
CA PHE A 375 16.00 -21.48 -0.83
C PHE A 375 15.24 -20.95 -2.05
N THR A 376 14.86 -21.87 -2.93
CA THR A 376 14.01 -21.60 -4.10
C THR A 376 13.05 -22.77 -4.32
N PHE A 377 11.90 -22.50 -4.92
CA PHE A 377 10.97 -23.50 -5.44
C PHE A 377 10.23 -22.96 -6.67
N VAL A 378 9.55 -23.83 -7.39
CA VAL A 378 8.72 -23.49 -8.55
C VAL A 378 7.28 -23.94 -8.30
N ALA A 379 6.34 -23.01 -8.34
CA ALA A 379 4.91 -23.27 -8.19
C ALA A 379 4.35 -24.09 -9.36
N PRO A 380 3.23 -24.82 -9.20
CA PRO A 380 2.65 -25.62 -10.28
C PRO A 380 2.28 -24.79 -11.52
N ASP A 381 2.13 -25.44 -12.66
CA ASP A 381 1.75 -24.75 -13.90
C ASP A 381 0.40 -24.04 -13.77
N GLY A 382 0.32 -22.83 -14.35
CA GLY A 382 -0.86 -21.96 -14.27
C GLY A 382 -1.04 -21.23 -12.94
N PHE A 383 -0.12 -21.36 -11.98
CA PHE A 383 -0.14 -20.56 -10.76
C PHE A 383 0.53 -19.21 -10.97
N ALA A 384 -0.15 -18.15 -10.55
CA ALA A 384 0.45 -16.85 -10.33
C ALA A 384 0.78 -16.70 -8.85
N LEU A 385 2.04 -16.42 -8.53
CA LEU A 385 2.50 -16.22 -7.15
C LEU A 385 2.36 -14.74 -6.74
N ASP A 386 1.99 -14.54 -5.49
CA ASP A 386 1.99 -13.26 -4.80
C ASP A 386 2.79 -13.40 -3.50
N ASN A 387 3.70 -12.46 -3.27
CA ASN A 387 4.59 -12.50 -2.12
C ASN A 387 4.09 -11.53 -1.06
N THR A 388 3.96 -12.00 0.18
CA THR A 388 3.50 -11.18 1.31
C THR A 388 4.49 -11.33 2.46
N PRO A 389 4.52 -10.39 3.44
CA PRO A 389 5.45 -10.46 4.55
C PRO A 389 5.33 -11.73 5.41
N GLN A 390 4.18 -12.40 5.37
CA GLN A 390 3.87 -13.57 6.21
C GLN A 390 3.88 -14.90 5.45
N ALA A 391 3.69 -14.86 4.14
CA ALA A 391 3.52 -16.06 3.32
C ALA A 391 3.67 -15.75 1.82
N ILE A 392 3.99 -16.76 1.04
CA ILE A 392 3.86 -16.74 -0.41
C ILE A 392 2.53 -17.40 -0.75
N LEU A 393 1.72 -16.69 -1.51
CA LEU A 393 0.41 -17.15 -1.94
C LEU A 393 0.45 -17.46 -3.43
N GLY A 394 -0.36 -18.39 -3.87
CA GLY A 394 -0.48 -18.73 -5.27
C GLY A 394 -1.91 -19.10 -5.60
N ILE A 395 -2.40 -18.64 -6.74
CA ILE A 395 -3.74 -18.97 -7.24
C ILE A 395 -3.58 -19.48 -8.67
N LYS A 396 -4.26 -20.58 -8.99
CA LYS A 396 -4.35 -21.06 -10.36
C LYS A 396 -5.46 -20.35 -11.11
N ASP A 397 -5.25 -20.08 -12.39
CA ASP A 397 -6.28 -19.58 -13.30
C ASP A 397 -7.62 -20.33 -13.11
N GLY A 398 -8.70 -19.58 -12.92
CA GLY A 398 -10.04 -20.11 -12.64
C GLY A 398 -10.38 -20.35 -11.16
N GLY A 399 -9.44 -20.15 -10.22
CA GLY A 399 -9.73 -20.08 -8.78
C GLY A 399 -10.13 -21.40 -8.11
N GLY A 400 -9.92 -22.54 -8.77
CA GLY A 400 -10.20 -23.88 -8.24
C GLY A 400 -9.04 -24.52 -7.47
N GLN A 401 -7.86 -23.88 -7.48
CA GLN A 401 -6.66 -24.32 -6.78
C GLN A 401 -5.88 -23.14 -6.21
N ALA A 402 -5.29 -23.33 -5.03
CA ALA A 402 -4.48 -22.33 -4.35
C ALA A 402 -3.26 -22.97 -3.67
N LEU A 403 -2.27 -22.14 -3.39
CA LEU A 403 -1.01 -22.46 -2.73
C LEU A 403 -0.77 -21.42 -1.64
N ARG A 404 -0.33 -21.89 -0.49
CA ARG A 404 0.29 -21.06 0.55
C ARG A 404 1.60 -21.72 0.97
N LEU A 405 2.68 -20.95 0.99
CA LEU A 405 3.94 -21.30 1.63
C LEU A 405 4.20 -20.32 2.77
N ASP A 406 4.35 -20.83 3.99
CA ASP A 406 4.80 -20.03 5.12
C ASP A 406 5.89 -20.75 5.93
N VAL A 407 6.46 -20.04 6.90
CA VAL A 407 7.59 -20.49 7.69
C VAL A 407 7.21 -20.47 9.17
N VAL A 408 7.50 -21.56 9.87
CA VAL A 408 7.29 -21.69 11.31
C VAL A 408 8.51 -22.30 11.98
N ARG A 409 8.66 -22.03 13.28
CA ARG A 409 9.65 -22.71 14.11
C ARG A 409 9.03 -23.96 14.71
N VAL A 410 9.68 -25.09 14.48
CA VAL A 410 9.32 -26.38 15.09
C VAL A 410 10.58 -26.91 15.75
N PRO A 411 10.53 -27.32 17.04
CA PRO A 411 11.68 -27.88 17.73
C PRO A 411 12.37 -28.98 16.91
N ALA A 412 13.70 -29.05 17.00
CA ALA A 412 14.51 -29.90 16.14
C ALA A 412 14.23 -31.39 16.37
N GLU A 413 13.95 -31.74 17.63
CA GLU A 413 13.61 -33.07 18.12
C GLU A 413 12.21 -33.53 17.72
N GLN A 414 11.31 -32.62 17.33
CA GLN A 414 9.95 -32.99 16.95
C GLN A 414 9.92 -33.56 15.52
N PRO A 415 9.52 -34.83 15.33
CA PRO A 415 9.35 -35.41 13.99
C PRO A 415 8.29 -34.65 13.19
N LEU A 416 8.50 -34.50 11.88
CA LEU A 416 7.58 -33.72 11.05
C LEU A 416 6.23 -34.42 10.87
N ALA A 417 6.19 -35.75 10.86
CA ALA A 417 4.93 -36.51 10.89
C ALA A 417 4.11 -36.22 12.15
N ALA A 418 4.77 -36.15 13.32
CA ALA A 418 4.12 -35.78 14.58
C ALA A 418 3.67 -34.30 14.58
N TYR A 419 4.46 -33.41 13.96
CA TYR A 419 4.08 -32.01 13.77
C TYR A 419 2.83 -31.86 12.91
N LEU A 420 2.71 -32.59 11.79
CA LEU A 420 1.48 -32.57 10.98
C LEU A 420 0.27 -33.01 11.82
N ASN A 421 0.40 -34.03 12.66
CA ASN A 421 -0.68 -34.50 13.54
C ASN A 421 -0.92 -33.64 14.80
N SER A 422 -0.26 -32.48 14.96
CA SER A 422 -0.38 -31.69 16.20
C SER A 422 -1.66 -30.84 16.30
N GLY A 423 -2.56 -30.92 15.32
CA GLY A 423 -3.86 -30.22 15.33
C GLY A 423 -3.82 -28.73 14.94
N TRP A 424 -2.76 -28.27 14.26
CA TRP A 424 -2.68 -26.89 13.76
C TRP A 424 -3.48 -26.66 12.46
N ILE A 425 -3.88 -27.73 11.78
CA ILE A 425 -4.91 -27.75 10.73
C ILE A 425 -5.98 -28.75 11.15
N GLU A 426 -7.24 -28.34 11.03
CA GLU A 426 -8.39 -29.19 11.31
C GLU A 426 -8.50 -30.33 10.27
N ASN A 427 -9.00 -31.49 10.70
CA ASN A 427 -9.36 -32.61 9.82
C ASN A 427 -8.22 -33.18 8.96
N ILE A 428 -7.02 -33.26 9.50
CA ILE A 428 -5.92 -34.05 8.90
C ILE A 428 -6.28 -35.53 8.96
N ASP A 429 -6.10 -36.22 7.83
CA ASP A 429 -6.24 -37.66 7.75
C ASP A 429 -4.91 -38.32 8.16
N GLY A 430 -4.84 -38.73 9.43
CA GLY A 430 -3.65 -39.36 10.01
C GLY A 430 -3.14 -40.59 9.26
N SER A 431 -4.02 -41.29 8.52
CA SER A 431 -3.64 -42.46 7.70
C SER A 431 -2.83 -42.08 6.46
N THR A 432 -2.86 -40.81 6.06
CA THR A 432 -2.17 -40.28 4.87
C THR A 432 -0.83 -39.62 5.21
N VAL A 433 -0.44 -39.62 6.48
CA VAL A 433 0.81 -39.03 6.93
C VAL A 433 1.98 -39.89 6.48
N GLU A 434 2.87 -39.29 5.72
CA GLU A 434 4.03 -39.96 5.11
C GLU A 434 5.28 -39.12 5.36
N GLU A 435 6.35 -39.74 5.84
CA GLU A 435 7.68 -39.12 5.87
C GLU A 435 8.38 -39.30 4.53
N LEU A 436 9.06 -38.26 4.06
CA LEU A 436 9.74 -38.23 2.78
C LEU A 436 10.97 -37.32 2.83
N THR A 437 11.72 -37.28 1.74
CA THR A 437 12.85 -36.35 1.57
C THR A 437 12.61 -35.47 0.36
N ILE A 438 12.76 -34.16 0.51
CA ILE A 438 12.57 -33.17 -0.55
C ILE A 438 13.87 -32.38 -0.70
N GLY A 439 14.51 -32.44 -1.86
CA GLY A 439 15.78 -31.72 -2.10
C GLY A 439 16.91 -32.09 -1.13
N GLY A 440 16.88 -33.29 -0.56
CA GLY A 440 17.81 -33.74 0.49
C GLY A 440 17.43 -33.34 1.92
N PHE A 441 16.27 -32.70 2.11
CA PHE A 441 15.79 -32.24 3.41
C PHE A 441 14.69 -33.16 3.97
N PRO A 442 14.70 -33.44 5.29
CA PRO A 442 13.60 -34.16 5.95
C PRO A 442 12.28 -33.45 5.71
N ALA A 443 11.26 -34.21 5.34
CA ALA A 443 9.93 -33.70 5.08
C ALA A 443 8.84 -34.69 5.53
N ALA A 444 7.62 -34.18 5.69
CA ALA A 444 6.42 -34.99 5.87
C ALA A 444 5.28 -34.42 5.00
N THR A 445 4.36 -35.27 4.57
CA THR A 445 3.14 -34.87 3.85
C THR A 445 1.90 -35.50 4.46
N ALA A 446 0.75 -34.86 4.28
CA ALA A 446 -0.55 -35.36 4.68
C ALA A 446 -1.68 -34.77 3.82
N LEU A 447 -2.85 -35.39 3.85
CA LEU A 447 -4.09 -34.81 3.35
C LEU A 447 -4.93 -34.28 4.51
N ALA A 448 -5.66 -33.19 4.26
CA ALA A 448 -6.70 -32.70 5.14
C ALA A 448 -7.97 -32.35 4.34
N ARG A 449 -9.14 -32.44 4.97
CA ARG A 449 -10.42 -32.09 4.35
C ARG A 449 -11.04 -30.87 5.02
N GLY A 450 -11.52 -29.91 4.24
CA GLY A 450 -12.29 -28.79 4.76
C GLY A 450 -13.24 -28.29 3.70
N GLU A 451 -14.52 -28.62 3.80
CA GLU A 451 -15.53 -28.35 2.76
C GLU A 451 -15.57 -26.87 2.35
N PRO A 452 -15.55 -26.53 1.04
CA PRO A 452 -15.54 -27.37 -0.16
C PRO A 452 -14.13 -27.75 -0.69
N TRP A 453 -13.09 -27.59 0.12
CA TRP A 453 -11.68 -27.78 -0.24
C TRP A 453 -11.08 -29.09 0.31
N THR A 454 -10.09 -29.59 -0.41
CA THR A 454 -9.14 -30.59 0.09
C THR A 454 -7.75 -30.00 0.06
N PHE A 455 -6.97 -30.29 1.10
CA PHE A 455 -5.62 -29.75 1.28
C PHE A 455 -4.58 -30.86 1.19
N ARG A 456 -3.52 -30.62 0.40
CA ARG A 456 -2.28 -31.41 0.43
C ARG A 456 -1.23 -30.58 1.16
N LEU A 457 -0.75 -31.11 2.26
CA LEU A 457 0.22 -30.47 3.15
C LEU A 457 1.62 -31.04 2.91
N PHE A 458 2.63 -30.20 2.95
CA PHE A 458 4.02 -30.62 3.10
C PHE A 458 4.70 -29.76 4.17
N ALA A 459 5.40 -30.40 5.09
CA ALA A 459 6.31 -29.73 6.02
C ALA A 459 7.74 -30.12 5.62
N VAL A 460 8.59 -29.15 5.29
CA VAL A 460 9.99 -29.36 4.90
C VAL A 460 10.89 -28.67 5.91
N ARG A 461 11.77 -29.43 6.58
CA ARG A 461 12.70 -28.86 7.55
C ARG A 461 13.97 -28.38 6.86
N PHE A 462 14.22 -27.08 6.91
CA PHE A 462 15.37 -26.46 6.27
C PHE A 462 16.04 -25.48 7.23
N GLY A 463 17.25 -25.84 7.69
CA GLY A 463 17.89 -25.13 8.80
C GLY A 463 17.12 -25.37 10.11
N ASN A 464 16.84 -24.29 10.83
CA ASN A 464 16.10 -24.33 12.11
C ASN A 464 14.59 -24.13 11.93
N ASP A 465 14.14 -23.89 10.70
CA ASP A 465 12.75 -23.56 10.39
C ASP A 465 12.10 -24.69 9.59
N VAL A 466 10.76 -24.72 9.65
CA VAL A 466 9.91 -25.62 8.89
C VAL A 466 9.09 -24.81 7.92
N TYR A 467 9.23 -25.15 6.64
CA TYR A 467 8.52 -24.55 5.52
C TYR A 467 7.28 -25.37 5.23
N ARG A 468 6.11 -24.74 5.32
CA ARG A 468 4.82 -25.42 5.17
C ARG A 468 4.21 -25.06 3.84
N PHE A 469 4.11 -26.03 2.95
CA PHE A 469 3.34 -25.92 1.72
C PHE A 469 1.92 -26.43 1.94
N ILE A 470 0.95 -25.59 1.64
CA ILE A 470 -0.47 -25.89 1.76
C ILE A 470 -1.07 -25.68 0.38
N PHE A 471 -1.36 -26.78 -0.33
CA PHE A 471 -2.07 -26.73 -1.60
C PHE A 471 -3.54 -27.02 -1.36
N ALA A 472 -4.43 -26.17 -1.83
CA ALA A 472 -5.87 -26.35 -1.76
C ALA A 472 -6.44 -26.66 -3.14
N THR A 473 -7.41 -27.58 -3.22
CA THR A 473 -8.19 -27.81 -4.43
C THR A 473 -9.65 -28.13 -4.12
N LYS A 474 -10.58 -27.62 -4.95
CA LYS A 474 -12.00 -27.99 -4.89
C LYS A 474 -12.29 -29.38 -5.47
N HIS A 475 -11.42 -29.86 -6.35
CA HIS A 475 -11.58 -31.13 -7.05
C HIS A 475 -10.29 -31.93 -6.94
N VAL A 476 -10.30 -32.95 -6.09
CA VAL A 476 -9.17 -33.86 -5.94
C VAL A 476 -9.04 -34.70 -7.20
N THR A 477 -7.94 -34.50 -7.92
CA THR A 477 -7.60 -35.30 -9.11
C THR A 477 -6.16 -35.82 -8.97
N PRO A 478 -5.85 -37.02 -9.49
CA PRO A 478 -4.48 -37.53 -9.49
C PRO A 478 -3.48 -36.58 -10.19
N ALA A 479 -3.95 -35.83 -11.20
CA ALA A 479 -3.13 -34.84 -11.90
C ALA A 479 -2.79 -33.63 -11.02
N ALA A 480 -3.77 -33.09 -10.28
CA ALA A 480 -3.52 -32.00 -9.33
C ALA A 480 -2.53 -32.42 -8.23
N ASP A 481 -2.74 -33.62 -7.68
CA ASP A 481 -1.87 -34.15 -6.63
C ASP A 481 -0.41 -34.30 -7.08
N ARG A 482 -0.23 -34.87 -8.29
CA ARG A 482 1.08 -35.00 -8.93
C ARG A 482 1.75 -33.64 -9.11
N ALA A 483 1.01 -32.65 -9.64
CA ALA A 483 1.54 -31.30 -9.85
C ALA A 483 1.96 -30.63 -8.53
N PHE A 484 1.24 -30.86 -7.43
CA PHE A 484 1.63 -30.35 -6.10
C PHE A 484 2.92 -31.01 -5.60
N ARG A 485 3.02 -32.34 -5.70
CA ARG A 485 4.23 -33.09 -5.34
C ARG A 485 5.44 -32.67 -6.18
N GLU A 486 5.26 -32.51 -7.49
CA GLU A 486 6.31 -32.02 -8.41
C GLU A 486 6.75 -30.59 -8.09
N SER A 487 5.83 -29.70 -7.70
CA SER A 487 6.19 -28.34 -7.27
C SER A 487 7.06 -28.36 -6.03
N VAL A 488 6.68 -29.10 -4.98
CA VAL A 488 7.46 -29.17 -3.74
C VAL A 488 8.79 -29.88 -3.94
N SER A 489 8.88 -30.88 -4.83
CA SER A 489 10.16 -31.54 -5.12
C SER A 489 11.21 -30.62 -5.73
N THR A 490 10.80 -29.47 -6.30
CA THR A 490 11.73 -28.41 -6.74
C THR A 490 12.31 -27.57 -5.60
N PHE A 491 11.79 -27.69 -4.37
CA PHE A 491 12.33 -27.00 -3.22
C PHE A 491 13.76 -27.45 -2.95
N ARG A 492 14.69 -26.50 -2.96
CA ARG A 492 16.11 -26.77 -2.71
C ARG A 492 16.85 -25.55 -2.18
N ARG A 493 18.05 -25.80 -1.70
CA ARG A 493 19.03 -24.75 -1.41
C ARG A 493 19.41 -24.01 -2.70
N MET A 494 19.48 -22.69 -2.62
CA MET A 494 20.06 -21.85 -3.67
C MET A 494 21.58 -21.96 -3.66
N SER A 495 22.19 -21.99 -4.84
CA SER A 495 23.64 -21.81 -4.95
C SER A 495 24.05 -20.37 -4.62
N ALA A 496 25.31 -20.16 -4.24
CA ALA A 496 25.84 -18.81 -4.01
C ALA A 496 25.74 -17.93 -5.27
N ALA A 497 25.93 -18.50 -6.46
CA ALA A 497 25.77 -17.80 -7.72
C ALA A 497 24.33 -17.34 -7.94
N GLU A 498 23.34 -18.20 -7.68
CA GLU A 498 21.92 -17.84 -7.78
C GLU A 498 21.55 -16.75 -6.77
N ALA A 499 21.98 -16.88 -5.52
CA ALA A 499 21.71 -15.87 -4.49
C ALA A 499 22.31 -14.50 -4.84
N ASN A 500 23.54 -14.47 -5.38
CA ASN A 500 24.21 -13.24 -5.81
C ASN A 500 23.59 -12.62 -7.07
N SER A 501 23.01 -13.44 -7.95
CA SER A 501 22.32 -12.98 -9.16
C SER A 501 20.94 -12.37 -8.86
N ALA A 502 20.31 -12.74 -7.75
CA ALA A 502 19.00 -12.24 -7.34
C ALA A 502 19.12 -10.83 -6.75
N LYS A 503 19.32 -9.85 -7.63
CA LYS A 503 19.41 -8.44 -7.27
C LYS A 503 18.02 -7.80 -7.11
N PRO A 504 17.85 -6.88 -6.15
CA PRO A 504 16.63 -6.09 -6.05
C PRO A 504 16.45 -5.19 -7.27
N LEU A 505 15.22 -5.09 -7.73
CA LEU A 505 14.89 -4.14 -8.79
C LEU A 505 14.85 -2.72 -8.22
N ARG A 506 15.31 -1.75 -8.99
CA ARG A 506 15.31 -0.33 -8.63
C ARG A 506 14.77 0.52 -9.76
N ILE A 507 14.11 1.61 -9.41
CA ILE A 507 13.80 2.68 -10.36
C ILE A 507 15.08 3.42 -10.68
N ARG A 508 15.35 3.60 -11.97
CA ARG A 508 16.38 4.50 -12.47
C ARG A 508 15.77 5.54 -13.37
N ILE A 509 16.20 6.78 -13.21
CA ILE A 509 15.77 7.88 -14.06
C ILE A 509 16.76 8.06 -15.19
N VAL A 510 16.25 7.96 -16.42
CA VAL A 510 17.05 8.09 -17.64
C VAL A 510 16.53 9.26 -18.44
N GLN A 511 17.47 10.05 -18.99
CA GLN A 511 17.13 11.07 -19.97
C GLN A 511 17.08 10.44 -21.36
N ALA A 512 15.95 10.57 -22.04
CA ALA A 512 15.75 10.00 -23.37
C ALA A 512 16.56 10.77 -24.43
N GLY A 513 17.28 10.05 -25.29
CA GLY A 513 17.96 10.61 -26.46
C GLY A 513 17.03 10.77 -27.67
N GLU A 514 17.55 11.35 -28.76
CA GLU A 514 16.78 11.54 -30.00
C GLU A 514 16.39 10.24 -30.70
N ALA A 515 17.21 9.19 -30.54
CA ALA A 515 16.97 7.87 -31.10
C ALA A 515 16.20 6.93 -30.16
N ASP A 516 15.83 7.38 -28.96
CA ASP A 516 15.13 6.53 -28.00
C ASP A 516 13.64 6.43 -28.34
N THR A 517 13.16 5.20 -28.40
CA THR A 517 11.73 4.87 -28.52
C THR A 517 11.24 4.17 -27.26
N VAL A 518 9.92 4.01 -27.12
CA VAL A 518 9.33 3.23 -26.04
C VAL A 518 9.92 1.82 -26.02
N GLU A 519 10.01 1.18 -27.18
CA GLU A 519 10.48 -0.20 -27.33
C GLU A 519 11.95 -0.34 -26.92
N ARG A 520 12.81 0.59 -27.35
CA ARG A 520 14.24 0.59 -27.00
C ARG A 520 14.48 0.81 -25.50
N LEU A 521 13.73 1.72 -24.90
CA LEU A 521 13.84 2.00 -23.46
C LEU A 521 13.24 0.87 -22.62
N ALA A 522 12.07 0.35 -23.02
CA ALA A 522 11.43 -0.79 -22.37
C ALA A 522 12.29 -2.05 -22.42
N ALA A 523 13.02 -2.30 -23.52
CA ALA A 523 13.90 -3.47 -23.64
C ALA A 523 14.95 -3.55 -22.52
N ARG A 524 15.36 -2.40 -21.96
CA ARG A 524 16.31 -2.27 -20.84
C ARG A 524 15.71 -2.63 -19.48
N MET A 525 14.39 -2.81 -19.39
CA MET A 525 13.72 -3.13 -18.12
C MET A 525 13.95 -4.58 -17.72
N ALA A 526 14.09 -4.81 -16.42
CA ALA A 526 14.17 -6.12 -15.79
C ALA A 526 12.81 -6.64 -15.29
N THR A 527 11.70 -6.14 -15.85
CA THR A 527 10.33 -6.54 -15.52
C THR A 527 9.75 -7.50 -16.55
N ASP A 528 8.62 -8.12 -16.20
CA ASP A 528 7.69 -8.69 -17.17
C ASP A 528 6.99 -7.58 -17.99
N ARG A 529 6.32 -7.97 -19.09
CA ARG A 529 5.48 -7.08 -19.92
C ARG A 529 6.10 -5.70 -20.12
N LYS A 530 7.36 -5.70 -20.59
CA LYS A 530 8.28 -4.56 -20.46
C LYS A 530 7.72 -3.28 -21.05
N GLU A 531 7.14 -3.36 -22.24
CA GLU A 531 6.57 -2.19 -22.91
C GLU A 531 5.36 -1.63 -22.14
N GLU A 532 4.40 -2.49 -21.77
CA GLU A 532 3.23 -2.03 -21.04
C GLU A 532 3.62 -1.45 -19.67
N ARG A 533 4.57 -2.09 -18.99
CA ARG A 533 5.09 -1.59 -17.71
C ARG A 533 5.81 -0.25 -17.87
N PHE A 534 6.63 -0.10 -18.91
CA PHE A 534 7.29 1.16 -19.23
C PHE A 534 6.27 2.28 -19.44
N ARG A 535 5.24 2.03 -20.26
CA ARG A 535 4.20 3.02 -20.56
C ARG A 535 3.46 3.45 -19.30
N ILE A 536 3.02 2.49 -18.49
CA ILE A 536 2.28 2.76 -17.25
C ILE A 536 3.11 3.56 -16.25
N LEU A 537 4.33 3.10 -15.97
CA LEU A 537 5.22 3.82 -15.07
C LEU A 537 5.41 5.25 -15.55
N ASN A 538 5.59 5.48 -16.85
CA ASN A 538 5.85 6.81 -17.39
C ASN A 538 4.59 7.64 -17.73
N GLY A 539 3.40 7.16 -17.37
CA GLY A 539 2.14 7.87 -17.63
C GLY A 539 1.81 8.00 -19.12
N LEU A 540 2.37 7.14 -19.97
CA LEU A 540 2.20 7.15 -21.42
C LEU A 540 0.97 6.32 -21.81
N GLY A 541 0.16 6.87 -22.71
CA GLY A 541 -0.91 6.16 -23.39
C GLY A 541 -0.40 5.17 -24.46
N PRO A 542 -1.33 4.45 -25.13
CA PRO A 542 -0.99 3.45 -26.14
C PRO A 542 -0.26 4.03 -27.36
N THR A 543 -0.58 5.27 -27.73
CA THR A 543 -0.02 5.94 -28.92
C THR A 543 1.02 7.01 -28.58
N ASP A 544 1.25 7.26 -27.30
CA ASP A 544 2.22 8.25 -26.86
C ASP A 544 3.65 7.82 -27.19
N ARG A 545 4.47 8.81 -27.53
CA ARG A 545 5.89 8.63 -27.85
C ARG A 545 6.77 9.27 -26.77
N VAL A 546 7.94 8.69 -26.56
CA VAL A 546 8.99 9.33 -25.77
C VAL A 546 9.56 10.51 -26.58
N ARG A 547 9.83 11.63 -25.91
CA ARG A 547 10.45 12.81 -26.52
C ARG A 547 11.88 12.94 -26.01
N ALA A 548 12.80 13.32 -26.90
CA ALA A 548 14.18 13.62 -26.53
C ALA A 548 14.24 14.66 -25.40
N GLY A 549 15.17 14.47 -24.47
CA GLY A 549 15.35 15.32 -23.30
C GLY A 549 14.42 15.00 -22.12
N ASN A 550 13.32 14.26 -22.32
CA ASN A 550 12.43 13.87 -21.23
C ASN A 550 13.11 12.86 -20.29
N GLN A 551 12.87 13.02 -19.00
CA GLN A 551 13.23 12.01 -18.00
C GLN A 551 12.13 10.95 -17.88
N VAL A 552 12.55 9.69 -17.98
CA VAL A 552 11.70 8.49 -17.88
C VAL A 552 12.21 7.55 -16.80
N LYS A 553 11.27 6.83 -16.19
CA LYS A 553 11.50 5.73 -15.25
C LYS A 553 11.77 4.45 -16.03
N ILE A 554 12.89 3.79 -15.74
CA ILE A 554 13.13 2.38 -16.10
C ILE A 554 13.37 1.58 -14.82
N VAL A 555 13.14 0.27 -14.88
CA VAL A 555 13.37 -0.64 -13.75
C VAL A 555 14.54 -1.54 -14.09
N THR A 556 15.61 -1.50 -13.31
CA THR A 556 16.83 -2.29 -13.52
C THR A 556 17.22 -3.06 -12.26
N GLU A 557 18.08 -4.07 -12.41
CA GLU A 557 18.74 -4.77 -11.29
C GLU A 557 19.85 -3.95 -10.62
#